data_AF-A0AAE1KIL8-F1
#
_entry.id   AF-A0AAE1KIL8-F1
#
_cell.length_a   1.000
_cell.length_b   1.000
_cell.length_c   1.000
_cell.angle_alpha   90.00
_cell.angle_beta   90.00
_cell.angle_gamma   90.00
#
_symmetry.space_group_name_H-M   'P 1'
#
loop_
_entity.id
_entity.type
_entity.pdbx_description
1 polymer ?
#
loop_
_entity_poly.entity_id
_entity_poly.type
_entity_poly.pdbx_seq_one_letter_code
_entity_poly.pdbx_strand_id
1 'polypeptide(L)'
;MNVWFQGSLVSHIFSVPASQVRDTSSQSTERCDTLVGSGQSTERCDTLVGSGQSTERCDTLVGSGQSTERCDTLVGSGQSTERCDTLVGSSQSTERHNTLVGSSQSTERHNTLAGSSQSTERHNTLAGSSQSTERHNTLAGSSQSTERHNTLAGSSQSTERHNTLAGSSQSTERHNTLAGGSQSAERHNTLAGSSQSAERHNTLVGGSQSTERHNTLVGSRFSCL
;
A
#
# COMPACT_ATOMS: atom_id res chain seq x y z
N MET A 1 37.23 -6.40 -18.34
CA MET A 1 37.28 -6.21 -16.87
C MET A 1 35.83 -6.18 -16.40
N ASN A 2 35.41 -7.10 -15.54
CA ASN A 2 34.06 -7.08 -14.98
C ASN A 2 34.09 -6.22 -13.70
N VAL A 3 33.11 -5.34 -13.53
CA VAL A 3 32.99 -4.50 -12.33
C VAL A 3 32.08 -5.23 -11.34
N TRP A 4 32.57 -5.49 -10.12
CA TRP A 4 31.81 -6.15 -9.06
C TRP A 4 31.43 -5.12 -7.99
N PHE A 5 30.12 -4.90 -7.79
CA PHE A 5 29.62 -4.03 -6.72
C PHE A 5 29.46 -4.82 -5.41
N GLN A 6 30.22 -4.43 -4.37
CA GLN A 6 30.12 -5.02 -3.03
C GLN A 6 29.05 -4.32 -2.20
N GLY A 7 28.00 -5.06 -1.88
CA GLY A 7 26.90 -4.69 -0.97
C GLY A 7 25.88 -5.81 -1.00
N SER A 8 25.51 -6.36 0.16
CA SER A 8 24.91 -7.70 0.37
C SER A 8 23.62 -8.06 -0.42
N LEU A 9 23.08 -7.16 -1.23
CA LEU A 9 21.93 -7.39 -2.14
C LEU A 9 22.25 -7.14 -3.63
N VAL A 10 23.38 -6.52 -3.96
CA VAL A 10 23.79 -6.14 -5.33
C VAL A 10 24.74 -7.18 -5.95
N SER A 11 25.36 -8.02 -5.12
CA SER A 11 26.45 -8.93 -5.54
C SER A 11 26.03 -10.09 -6.46
N HIS A 12 24.74 -10.25 -6.76
CA HIS A 12 24.23 -11.31 -7.65
C HIS A 12 23.53 -10.82 -8.92
N ILE A 13 23.39 -9.51 -9.15
CA ILE A 13 22.53 -9.02 -10.24
C ILE A 13 23.29 -8.49 -11.46
N PHE A 14 24.52 -7.95 -11.33
CA PHE A 14 25.15 -7.25 -12.45
C PHE A 14 26.58 -7.72 -12.74
N SER A 15 26.72 -8.63 -13.71
CA SER A 15 27.98 -8.86 -14.41
C SER A 15 27.94 -8.09 -15.74
N VAL A 16 28.07 -6.77 -15.69
CA VAL A 16 28.10 -5.91 -16.88
C VAL A 16 29.57 -5.70 -17.30
N PRO A 17 29.93 -5.91 -18.58
CA PRO A 17 31.27 -5.62 -19.07
C PRO A 17 31.55 -4.11 -18.97
N ALA A 18 32.72 -3.72 -18.48
CA ALA A 18 33.10 -2.30 -18.27
C ALA A 18 32.98 -1.41 -19.53
N SER A 19 32.92 -1.98 -20.74
CA SER A 19 32.68 -1.25 -21.98
C SER A 19 31.26 -0.69 -22.13
N GLN A 20 30.30 -1.20 -21.34
CA GLN A 20 28.88 -0.83 -21.38
C GLN A 20 28.46 0.08 -20.21
N VAL A 21 29.40 0.35 -19.29
CA VAL A 21 29.18 1.23 -18.14
C VAL A 21 29.60 2.64 -18.51
N ARG A 22 28.67 3.58 -18.47
CA ARG A 22 29.01 5.02 -18.45
C ARG A 22 29.08 5.48 -16.99
N ASP A 23 30.30 5.71 -16.52
CA ASP A 23 30.59 6.37 -15.23
C ASP A 23 30.68 7.89 -15.44
N THR A 24 29.54 8.58 -15.54
CA THR A 24 29.53 10.04 -15.77
C THR A 24 28.32 10.74 -15.14
N SER A 25 28.47 12.03 -14.84
CA SER A 25 27.33 12.93 -14.70
C SER A 25 26.93 13.41 -16.10
N SER A 26 25.79 12.94 -16.63
CA SER A 26 25.32 13.30 -17.98
C SER A 26 24.17 14.31 -17.90
N GLN A 27 24.28 15.41 -18.64
CA GLN A 27 23.17 16.35 -18.81
C GLN A 27 22.03 15.73 -19.62
N SER A 28 22.35 14.98 -20.68
CA SER A 28 21.39 14.24 -21.48
C SER A 28 21.94 12.87 -21.88
N THR A 29 21.13 11.83 -21.72
CA THR A 29 21.40 10.47 -22.20
C THR A 29 20.16 9.95 -22.90
N GLU A 30 20.21 9.85 -24.23
CA GLU A 30 19.13 9.26 -25.03
C GLU A 30 19.01 7.75 -24.76
N ARG A 31 20.15 7.04 -24.75
CA ARG A 31 20.18 5.60 -24.50
C ARG A 31 21.41 5.14 -23.74
N CYS A 32 21.20 4.30 -22.73
CA CYS A 32 22.25 3.59 -22.00
C CYS A 32 21.85 2.16 -21.67
N ASP A 33 22.82 1.24 -21.75
CA ASP A 33 22.66 -0.11 -21.18
C ASP A 33 22.88 -0.03 -19.66
N THR A 34 23.95 0.63 -19.23
CA THR A 34 24.21 0.89 -17.81
C THR A 34 24.77 2.29 -17.59
N LEU A 35 24.09 3.07 -16.75
CA LEU A 35 24.53 4.38 -16.28
C LEU A 35 24.80 4.31 -14.78
N VAL A 36 26.00 4.71 -14.36
CA VAL A 36 26.35 4.82 -12.95
C VAL A 36 26.69 6.28 -12.65
N GLY A 37 26.00 6.86 -11.68
CA GLY A 37 26.17 8.26 -11.28
C GLY A 37 24.86 9.05 -11.35
N SER A 38 24.88 10.18 -12.04
CA SER A 38 23.75 11.12 -12.06
C SER A 38 23.33 11.45 -13.49
N GLY A 39 22.06 11.23 -13.81
CA GLY A 39 21.44 11.65 -15.07
C GLY A 39 20.47 12.80 -14.84
N GLN A 40 20.65 13.93 -15.54
CA GLN A 40 19.66 15.01 -15.51
C GLN A 40 18.45 14.65 -16.38
N SER A 41 18.67 14.34 -17.66
CA SER A 41 17.63 13.87 -18.57
C SER A 41 18.04 12.53 -19.18
N THR A 42 17.30 11.47 -18.91
CA THR A 42 17.53 10.13 -19.46
C THR A 42 16.27 9.64 -20.16
N GLU A 43 16.29 9.51 -21.48
CA GLU A 43 15.14 9.00 -22.22
C GLU A 43 14.99 7.49 -21.98
N ARG A 44 16.08 6.73 -22.15
CA ARG A 44 16.06 5.28 -21.95
C ARG A 44 17.32 4.73 -21.31
N CYS A 45 17.15 3.99 -20.21
CA CYS A 45 18.25 3.23 -19.62
C CYS A 45 17.82 1.84 -19.16
N ASP A 46 18.55 0.79 -19.55
CA ASP A 46 18.24 -0.55 -19.03
C ASP A 46 18.58 -0.64 -17.53
N THR A 47 19.70 -0.05 -17.11
CA THR A 47 20.07 0.03 -15.68
C THR A 47 20.65 1.39 -15.31
N LEU A 48 20.04 2.07 -14.33
CA LEU A 48 20.55 3.29 -13.73
C LEU A 48 20.89 3.03 -12.26
N VAL A 49 22.15 3.24 -11.88
CA VAL A 49 22.60 3.18 -10.49
C VAL A 49 23.03 4.57 -10.04
N GLY A 50 22.27 5.18 -9.14
CA GLY A 50 22.54 6.52 -8.60
C GLY A 50 21.31 7.41 -8.62
N SER A 51 21.40 8.60 -9.23
CA SER A 51 20.32 9.59 -9.21
C SER A 51 19.82 9.96 -10.61
N GLY A 52 18.51 9.91 -10.83
CA GLY A 52 17.85 10.42 -12.04
C GLY A 52 16.97 11.63 -11.72
N GLN A 53 17.14 12.76 -12.40
CA GLN A 53 16.21 13.89 -12.24
C GLN A 53 14.96 13.69 -13.11
N SER A 54 15.14 13.50 -14.40
CA SER A 54 14.06 13.19 -15.35
C SER A 54 14.42 11.92 -16.10
N THR A 55 13.64 10.87 -15.90
CA THR A 55 13.83 9.57 -16.56
C THR A 55 12.53 9.12 -17.21
N GLU A 56 12.48 9.09 -18.53
CA GLU A 56 11.27 8.65 -19.23
C GLU A 56 11.09 7.14 -19.10
N ARG A 57 12.16 6.36 -19.34
CA ARG A 57 12.10 4.91 -19.23
C ARG A 57 13.35 4.30 -18.62
N CYS A 58 13.17 3.51 -17.57
CA CYS A 58 14.23 2.73 -16.98
C CYS A 58 13.80 1.31 -16.59
N ASP A 59 14.47 0.27 -17.08
CA ASP A 59 14.07 -1.09 -16.69
C ASP A 59 14.44 -1.34 -15.21
N THR A 60 15.63 -0.92 -14.76
CA THR A 60 16.02 -0.99 -13.34
C THR A 60 16.69 0.29 -12.86
N LEU A 61 16.07 0.97 -11.89
CA LEU A 61 16.65 2.11 -11.19
C LEU A 61 17.02 1.71 -9.76
N VAL A 62 18.29 1.84 -9.39
CA VAL A 62 18.79 1.64 -8.02
C VAL A 62 19.32 2.98 -7.49
N GLY A 63 18.62 3.57 -6.54
CA GLY A 63 18.96 4.86 -5.94
C GLY A 63 17.78 5.80 -5.85
N SER A 64 17.88 6.98 -6.47
CA SER A 64 16.88 8.04 -6.32
C SER A 64 16.37 8.56 -7.66
N GLY A 65 15.05 8.64 -7.82
CA GLY A 65 14.39 9.25 -8.97
C GLY A 65 13.56 10.47 -8.55
N GLN A 66 13.74 11.63 -9.19
CA GLN A 66 12.84 12.78 -8.96
C GLN A 66 11.57 12.64 -9.79
N SER A 67 11.71 12.52 -11.11
CA SER A 67 10.60 12.33 -12.04
C SER A 67 10.88 11.12 -12.91
N THR A 68 10.10 10.07 -12.74
CA THR A 68 10.23 8.84 -13.52
C THR A 68 8.89 8.49 -14.16
N GLU A 69 8.79 8.54 -15.48
CA GLU A 69 7.53 8.20 -16.16
C GLU A 69 7.30 6.69 -16.13
N ARG A 70 8.31 5.89 -16.50
CA ARG A 70 8.21 4.44 -16.51
C ARG A 70 9.43 3.77 -15.91
N CYS A 71 9.20 2.91 -14.93
CA CYS A 71 10.23 2.04 -14.39
C CYS A 71 9.75 0.62 -14.13
N ASP A 72 10.42 -0.41 -14.64
CA ASP A 72 9.99 -1.78 -14.33
C ASP A 72 10.32 -2.12 -12.86
N THR A 73 11.52 -1.77 -12.41
CA THR A 73 11.94 -1.95 -11.01
C THR A 73 12.67 -0.73 -10.46
N LEU A 74 12.10 -0.08 -9.43
CA LEU A 74 12.75 0.98 -8.66
C LEU A 74 13.13 0.46 -7.27
N VAL A 75 14.41 0.49 -6.93
CA VAL A 75 14.93 0.18 -5.59
C VAL A 75 15.56 1.44 -4.99
N GLY A 76 14.92 2.00 -3.96
CA GLY A 76 15.39 3.19 -3.27
C GLY A 76 14.29 4.22 -3.04
N SER A 77 14.45 5.43 -3.59
CA SER A 77 13.51 6.53 -3.35
C SER A 77 12.99 7.19 -4.64
N GLY A 78 11.69 7.47 -4.68
CA GLY A 78 11.04 8.21 -5.75
C GLY A 78 10.34 9.46 -5.22
N GLN A 79 10.43 10.60 -5.91
CA GLN A 79 9.55 11.73 -5.64
C GLN A 79 8.25 11.56 -6.41
N SER A 80 8.33 11.48 -7.73
CA SER A 80 7.17 11.28 -8.60
C SER A 80 7.44 10.15 -9.57
N THR A 81 6.62 9.10 -9.50
CA THR A 81 6.68 7.99 -10.45
C THR A 81 5.31 7.72 -11.06
N GLU A 82 5.16 7.94 -12.35
CA GLU A 82 3.86 7.73 -13.01
C GLU A 82 3.54 6.24 -13.09
N ARG A 83 4.48 5.43 -13.58
CA ARG A 83 4.29 3.99 -13.69
C ARG A 83 5.51 3.22 -13.22
N CYS A 84 5.33 2.39 -12.20
CA CYS A 84 6.35 1.45 -11.75
C CYS A 84 5.81 0.04 -11.59
N ASP A 85 6.38 -0.99 -12.21
CA ASP A 85 5.87 -2.34 -11.97
C ASP A 85 6.18 -2.78 -10.53
N THR A 86 7.42 -2.60 -10.07
CA THR A 86 7.83 -2.90 -8.68
C THR A 86 8.63 -1.77 -8.06
N LEU A 87 8.14 -1.20 -6.97
CA LEU A 87 8.87 -0.24 -6.14
C LEU A 87 9.25 -0.88 -4.81
N VAL A 88 10.54 -0.86 -4.47
CA VAL A 88 11.06 -1.27 -3.17
C VAL A 88 11.74 -0.08 -2.51
N GLY A 89 11.15 0.44 -1.44
CA GLY A 89 11.66 1.59 -0.70
C GLY A 89 10.58 2.64 -0.43
N SER A 90 10.87 3.90 -0.76
CA SER A 90 10.00 5.02 -0.40
C SER A 90 9.59 5.85 -1.61
N SER A 91 8.34 6.29 -1.65
CA SER A 91 7.85 7.18 -2.72
C SER A 91 7.00 8.32 -2.17
N GLN A 92 7.21 9.55 -2.64
CA GLN A 92 6.26 10.62 -2.32
C GLN A 92 4.95 10.43 -3.08
N SER A 93 5.00 10.25 -4.40
CA SER A 93 3.82 10.02 -5.23
C SER A 93 4.06 8.91 -6.25
N THR A 94 3.12 7.97 -6.30
CA THR A 94 3.07 7.00 -7.39
C THR A 94 1.68 6.86 -7.95
N GLU A 95 1.51 7.18 -9.24
CA GLU A 95 0.20 7.10 -9.90
C GLU A 95 -0.19 5.63 -10.09
N ARG A 96 0.70 4.81 -10.67
CA ARG A 96 0.41 3.41 -10.98
C ARG A 96 1.56 2.49 -10.63
N HIS A 97 1.27 1.44 -9.86
CA HIS A 97 2.23 0.35 -9.69
C HIS A 97 1.60 -1.03 -9.51
N ASN A 98 2.31 -2.11 -9.84
CA ASN A 98 1.82 -3.44 -9.50
C ASN A 98 2.12 -3.75 -8.04
N THR A 99 3.37 -3.54 -7.62
CA THR A 99 3.81 -3.86 -6.26
C THR A 99 4.62 -2.70 -5.67
N LEU A 100 4.26 -2.30 -4.46
CA LEU A 100 5.06 -1.39 -3.63
C LEU A 100 5.40 -2.10 -2.31
N VAL A 101 6.68 -2.19 -1.99
CA VAL A 101 7.18 -2.68 -0.72
C VAL A 101 7.92 -1.54 -0.01
N GLY A 102 7.36 -1.04 1.09
CA GLY A 102 7.92 0.05 1.86
C GLY A 102 6.90 1.15 2.14
N SER A 103 7.23 2.41 1.88
CA SER A 103 6.44 3.55 2.33
C SER A 103 6.03 4.47 1.19
N SER A 104 4.82 5.02 1.25
CA SER A 104 4.42 6.09 0.35
C SER A 104 3.61 7.20 1.00
N GLN A 105 3.70 8.42 0.48
CA GLN A 105 2.78 9.48 0.89
C GLN A 105 1.45 9.35 0.13
N SER A 106 1.49 9.16 -1.19
CA SER A 106 0.30 9.03 -2.02
C SER A 106 0.48 7.97 -3.09
N THR A 107 -0.52 7.09 -3.19
CA THR A 107 -0.61 6.14 -4.30
C THR A 107 -2.01 6.14 -4.88
N GLU A 108 -2.13 6.37 -6.19
CA GLU A 108 -3.45 6.40 -6.82
C GLU A 108 -3.94 4.97 -7.10
N ARG A 109 -3.17 4.16 -7.83
CA ARG A 109 -3.62 2.83 -8.27
C ARG A 109 -2.55 1.77 -8.11
N HIS A 110 -2.87 0.70 -7.37
CA HIS A 110 -1.96 -0.43 -7.27
C HIS A 110 -2.58 -1.81 -7.07
N ASN A 111 -1.85 -2.87 -7.38
CA ASN A 111 -2.32 -4.22 -7.04
C ASN A 111 -1.99 -4.53 -5.58
N THR A 112 -0.72 -4.37 -5.18
CA THR A 112 -0.24 -4.77 -3.87
C THR A 112 0.62 -3.68 -3.24
N LEU A 113 0.29 -3.30 -2.02
CA LEU A 113 1.14 -2.48 -1.15
C LEU A 113 1.46 -3.28 0.12
N ALA A 114 2.75 -3.48 0.40
CA ALA A 114 3.25 -4.06 1.63
C ALA A 114 4.08 -3.00 2.39
N GLY A 115 3.52 -2.46 3.48
CA GLY A 115 4.16 -1.44 4.31
C GLY A 115 3.20 -0.33 4.70
N SER A 116 3.59 0.93 4.50
CA SER A 116 2.86 2.08 5.04
C SER A 116 2.47 3.09 3.97
N SER A 117 1.26 3.66 4.05
CA SER A 117 0.88 4.79 3.19
C SER A 117 0.01 5.83 3.88
N GLN A 118 0.23 7.12 3.61
CA GLN A 118 -0.72 8.14 4.09
C GLN A 118 -2.03 8.09 3.30
N SER A 119 -1.96 8.02 1.97
CA SER A 119 -3.14 7.99 1.11
C SER A 119 -3.04 6.92 0.04
N THR A 120 -4.10 6.12 -0.09
CA THR A 120 -4.26 5.16 -1.17
C THR A 120 -5.66 5.29 -1.76
N GLU A 121 -5.77 5.54 -3.07
CA GLU A 121 -7.09 5.68 -3.69
C GLU A 121 -7.66 4.30 -4.03
N ARG A 122 -6.97 3.53 -4.88
CA ARG A 122 -7.51 2.26 -5.40
C ARG A 122 -6.49 1.15 -5.36
N HIS A 123 -6.78 0.08 -4.62
CA HIS A 123 -5.89 -1.08 -4.60
C HIS A 123 -6.55 -2.44 -4.43
N ASN A 124 -5.87 -3.53 -4.82
CA ASN A 124 -6.39 -4.87 -4.54
C ASN A 124 -6.03 -5.29 -3.11
N THR A 125 -4.77 -5.18 -2.72
CA THR A 125 -4.27 -5.66 -1.44
C THR A 125 -3.35 -4.64 -0.79
N LEU A 126 -3.64 -4.31 0.46
CA LEU A 126 -2.76 -3.57 1.35
C LEU A 126 -2.45 -4.44 2.56
N ALA A 127 -1.17 -4.67 2.81
CA ALA A 127 -0.65 -5.37 3.98
C ALA A 127 0.24 -4.39 4.77
N GLY A 128 -0.25 -3.90 5.91
CA GLY A 128 0.48 -2.97 6.77
C GLY A 128 -0.41 -1.86 7.32
N SER A 129 0.01 -0.60 7.19
CA SER A 129 -0.67 0.54 7.82
C SER A 129 -1.06 1.63 6.83
N SER A 130 -2.23 2.23 7.01
CA SER A 130 -2.60 3.43 6.26
C SER A 130 -3.38 4.47 7.05
N GLN A 131 -3.28 5.75 6.67
CA GLN A 131 -4.15 6.77 7.23
C GLN A 131 -5.47 6.85 6.46
N SER A 132 -5.42 6.83 5.12
CA SER A 132 -6.60 6.90 4.28
C SER A 132 -6.53 5.88 3.14
N THR A 133 -7.61 5.10 3.02
CA THR A 133 -7.83 4.20 1.89
C THR A 133 -9.24 4.43 1.34
N GLU A 134 -9.36 4.75 0.06
CA GLU A 134 -10.69 4.96 -0.53
C GLU A 134 -11.31 3.61 -0.92
N ARG A 135 -10.67 2.85 -1.79
CA ARG A 135 -11.25 1.63 -2.36
C ARG A 135 -10.26 0.48 -2.41
N HIS A 136 -10.57 -0.62 -1.72
CA HIS A 136 -9.74 -1.82 -1.80
C HIS A 136 -10.44 -3.16 -1.67
N ASN A 137 -9.84 -4.25 -2.18
CA ASN A 137 -10.41 -5.58 -1.96
C ASN A 137 -10.03 -6.12 -0.58
N THR A 138 -8.77 -6.04 -0.20
CA THR A 138 -8.25 -6.60 1.04
C THR A 138 -7.30 -5.65 1.72
N LEU A 139 -7.55 -5.37 3.00
CA LEU A 139 -6.61 -4.71 3.90
C LEU A 139 -6.30 -5.65 5.06
N ALA A 140 -5.02 -5.97 5.24
CA ALA A 140 -4.50 -6.72 6.35
C ALA A 140 -3.57 -5.82 7.18
N GLY A 141 -3.99 -5.43 8.38
CA GLY A 141 -3.24 -4.55 9.28
C GLY A 141 -4.09 -3.44 9.86
N SER A 142 -3.61 -2.19 9.82
CA SER A 142 -4.21 -1.07 10.54
C SER A 142 -4.59 0.08 9.61
N SER A 143 -5.76 0.70 9.81
CA SER A 143 -6.12 1.94 9.13
C SER A 143 -6.80 2.97 10.03
N GLN A 144 -6.65 4.26 9.74
CA GLN A 144 -7.46 5.30 10.38
C GLN A 144 -8.80 5.47 9.66
N SER A 145 -8.78 5.54 8.32
CA SER A 145 -9.97 5.70 7.50
C SER A 145 -9.97 4.74 6.32
N THR A 146 -11.09 4.04 6.16
CA THR A 146 -11.36 3.22 4.99
C THR A 146 -12.77 3.50 4.48
N GLU A 147 -12.93 3.93 3.24
CA GLU A 147 -14.26 4.20 2.71
C GLU A 147 -14.93 2.89 2.28
N ARG A 148 -14.35 2.16 1.32
CA ARG A 148 -15.00 0.99 0.71
C ARG A 148 -14.06 -0.18 0.54
N HIS A 149 -14.38 -1.31 1.18
CA HIS A 149 -13.59 -2.53 0.99
C HIS A 149 -14.33 -3.86 1.09
N ASN A 150 -13.78 -4.93 0.51
CA ASN A 150 -14.39 -6.26 0.66
C ASN A 150 -13.99 -6.90 2.00
N THR A 151 -12.71 -6.85 2.38
CA THR A 151 -12.21 -7.52 3.57
C THR A 151 -11.22 -6.65 4.33
N LEU A 152 -11.51 -6.39 5.60
CA LEU A 152 -10.53 -5.92 6.58
C LEU A 152 -10.14 -7.06 7.51
N ALA A 153 -8.85 -7.27 7.70
CA ALA A 153 -8.30 -8.12 8.74
C ALA A 153 -7.32 -7.31 9.59
N GLY A 154 -7.73 -6.92 10.81
CA GLY A 154 -6.88 -6.15 11.72
C GLY A 154 -7.66 -5.07 12.47
N SER A 155 -7.18 -3.82 12.44
CA SER A 155 -7.74 -2.72 13.23
C SER A 155 -8.11 -1.51 12.38
N SER A 156 -9.25 -0.88 12.65
CA SER A 156 -9.61 0.40 12.03
C SER A 156 -10.24 1.40 13.00
N GLN A 157 -9.99 2.70 12.81
CA GLN A 157 -10.73 3.74 13.53
C GLN A 157 -12.08 4.02 12.85
N SER A 158 -12.10 4.19 11.54
CA SER A 158 -13.32 4.46 10.77
C SER A 158 -13.39 3.57 9.54
N THR A 159 -14.50 2.85 9.39
CA THR A 159 -14.84 2.17 8.14
C THR A 159 -16.26 2.53 7.73
N GLU A 160 -16.43 3.04 6.51
CA GLU A 160 -17.79 3.36 6.02
C GLU A 160 -18.49 2.08 5.56
N ARG A 161 -17.93 1.38 4.56
CA ARG A 161 -18.61 0.25 3.90
C ARG A 161 -17.70 -0.94 3.68
N HIS A 162 -18.06 -2.09 4.24
CA HIS A 162 -17.35 -3.33 3.95
C HIS A 162 -18.16 -4.62 3.96
N ASN A 163 -17.68 -5.67 3.29
CA ASN A 163 -18.35 -6.98 3.35
C ASN A 163 -17.97 -7.73 4.62
N THR A 164 -16.68 -7.82 4.92
CA THR A 164 -16.15 -8.57 6.06
C THR A 164 -15.13 -7.74 6.82
N LEU A 165 -15.29 -7.64 8.13
CA LEU A 165 -14.29 -7.12 9.06
C LEU A 165 -13.97 -8.20 10.09
N ALA A 166 -12.69 -8.57 10.17
CA ALA A 166 -12.15 -9.47 11.16
C ALA A 166 -11.13 -8.73 12.02
N GLY A 167 -11.47 -8.45 13.28
CA GLY A 167 -10.60 -7.74 14.22
C GLY A 167 -11.34 -6.65 14.98
N SER A 168 -10.74 -5.47 15.11
CA SER A 168 -11.23 -4.41 15.99
C SER A 168 -11.56 -3.12 15.24
N SER A 169 -12.65 -2.47 15.60
CA SER A 169 -13.04 -1.18 15.00
C SER A 169 -13.60 -0.19 16.01
N GLN A 170 -13.31 1.11 15.85
CA GLN A 170 -13.99 2.14 16.66
C GLN A 170 -15.34 2.53 16.06
N SER A 171 -15.37 2.87 14.78
CA SER A 171 -16.59 3.25 14.08
C SER A 171 -16.75 2.49 12.78
N THR A 172 -17.95 1.95 12.60
CA THR A 172 -18.30 1.18 11.42
C THR A 172 -19.74 1.45 11.02
N GLU A 173 -19.94 2.01 9.82
CA GLU A 173 -21.27 2.41 9.39
C GLU A 173 -22.04 1.19 8.85
N ARG A 174 -21.50 0.51 7.82
CA ARG A 174 -22.25 -0.55 7.12
C ARG A 174 -21.39 -1.76 6.79
N HIS A 175 -21.84 -2.94 7.22
CA HIS A 175 -21.19 -4.17 6.81
C HIS A 175 -22.03 -5.44 6.81
N ASN A 176 -21.59 -6.48 6.11
CA ASN A 176 -22.29 -7.77 6.13
C ASN A 176 -21.88 -8.60 7.34
N THR A 177 -20.58 -8.76 7.57
CA THR A 177 -20.04 -9.60 8.64
C THR A 177 -18.99 -8.85 9.44
N LEU A 178 -19.16 -8.83 10.75
CA LEU A 178 -18.14 -8.40 11.72
C LEU A 178 -17.79 -9.55 12.63
N ALA A 179 -16.51 -9.89 12.68
CA ALA A 179 -15.94 -10.88 13.57
C ALA A 179 -14.88 -10.21 14.45
N GLY A 180 -15.20 -9.94 15.72
CA GLY A 180 -14.27 -9.32 16.68
C GLY A 180 -14.93 -8.23 17.54
N GLY A 181 -14.26 -7.10 17.71
CA GLY A 181 -14.65 -6.03 18.63
C GLY A 181 -15.06 -4.74 17.92
N SER A 182 -16.18 -4.13 18.31
CA SER A 182 -16.54 -2.78 17.85
C SER A 182 -16.99 -1.85 18.97
N GLN A 183 -16.63 -0.57 18.92
CA GLN A 183 -17.19 0.43 19.83
C GLN A 183 -18.53 0.97 19.31
N SER A 184 -18.59 1.32 18.02
CA SER A 184 -19.80 1.80 17.35
C SER A 184 -20.01 1.11 16.02
N ALA A 185 -21.19 0.54 15.88
CA ALA A 185 -21.55 -0.39 14.85
C ALA A 185 -23.00 -0.09 14.40
N GLU A 186 -23.18 0.70 13.33
CA GLU A 186 -24.53 1.15 12.97
C GLU A 186 -25.36 0.01 12.34
N ARG A 187 -24.92 -0.59 11.22
CA ARG A 187 -25.76 -1.50 10.43
C ARG A 187 -25.05 -2.75 9.92
N HIS A 188 -25.40 -3.91 10.48
CA HIS A 188 -24.74 -5.19 10.16
C HIS A 188 -25.71 -6.33 9.83
N ASN A 189 -25.32 -7.31 9.02
CA ASN A 189 -26.13 -8.54 8.92
C ASN A 189 -25.77 -9.51 10.05
N THR A 190 -24.47 -9.75 10.25
CA THR A 190 -23.95 -10.67 11.26
C THR A 190 -22.87 -9.99 12.07
N LEU A 191 -23.02 -10.00 13.39
CA LEU A 191 -22.00 -9.61 14.36
C LEU A 191 -21.61 -10.84 15.19
N ALA A 192 -20.33 -11.21 15.17
CA ALA A 192 -19.76 -12.29 15.95
C ALA A 192 -18.63 -11.72 16.83
N GLY A 193 -18.91 -11.48 18.11
CA GLY A 193 -17.91 -10.95 19.05
C GLY A 193 -18.51 -9.97 20.06
N SER A 194 -17.82 -8.86 20.31
CA SER A 194 -18.20 -7.88 21.34
C SER A 194 -18.50 -6.51 20.73
N SER A 195 -19.61 -5.88 21.13
CA SER A 195 -19.92 -4.49 20.74
C SER A 195 -20.35 -3.62 21.91
N GLN A 196 -19.79 -2.40 22.03
CA GLN A 196 -20.27 -1.43 23.02
C GLN A 196 -21.60 -0.81 22.59
N SER A 197 -21.73 -0.40 21.34
CA SER A 197 -22.97 0.11 20.75
C SER A 197 -23.19 -0.49 19.37
N ALA A 198 -24.29 -1.23 19.21
CA ALA A 198 -24.76 -1.68 17.91
C ALA A 198 -26.21 -1.27 17.67
N GLU A 199 -26.48 -0.46 16.67
CA GLU A 199 -27.85 0.01 16.43
C GLU A 199 -28.70 -1.12 15.82
N ARG A 200 -28.28 -1.67 14.66
CA ARG A 200 -29.11 -2.60 13.88
C ARG A 200 -28.33 -3.79 13.37
N HIS A 201 -28.73 -5.00 13.76
CA HIS A 201 -28.18 -6.24 13.22
C HIS A 201 -29.22 -7.34 12.99
N ASN A 202 -29.04 -8.22 12.00
CA ASN A 202 -29.95 -9.37 11.86
C ASN A 202 -29.60 -10.45 12.89
N THR A 203 -28.30 -10.79 13.00
CA THR A 203 -27.79 -11.83 13.89
C THR A 203 -26.66 -11.28 14.76
N LEU A 204 -26.75 -11.47 16.07
CA LEU A 204 -25.65 -11.23 17.02
C LEU A 204 -25.29 -12.53 17.72
N VAL A 205 -24.01 -12.89 17.63
CA VAL A 205 -23.37 -13.98 18.36
C VAL A 205 -22.30 -13.38 19.26
N GLY A 206 -22.52 -13.30 20.58
CA GLY A 206 -21.56 -12.75 21.53
C GLY A 206 -22.14 -11.73 22.52
N GLY A 207 -21.34 -10.73 22.89
CA GLY A 207 -21.66 -9.78 23.95
C GLY A 207 -21.97 -8.38 23.43
N SER A 208 -23.00 -7.71 23.98
CA SER A 208 -23.18 -6.28 23.71
C SER A 208 -23.71 -5.46 24.88
N GLN A 209 -23.21 -4.23 25.03
CA GLN A 209 -23.62 -3.28 26.07
C GLN A 209 -24.83 -2.42 25.66
N SER A 210 -25.00 -2.15 24.38
CA SER A 210 -26.12 -1.39 23.83
C SER A 210 -26.51 -2.00 22.49
N THR A 211 -27.74 -2.51 22.41
CA THR A 211 -28.32 -3.00 21.17
C THR A 211 -29.73 -2.49 21.00
N GLU A 212 -29.98 -1.73 19.94
CA GLU A 212 -31.30 -1.18 19.71
C GLU A 212 -32.23 -2.22 19.06
N ARG A 213 -31.79 -2.87 17.97
CA ARG A 213 -32.66 -3.81 17.20
C ARG A 213 -31.89 -5.00 16.64
N HIS A 214 -32.45 -6.20 16.85
CA HIS A 214 -32.02 -7.43 16.17
C HIS A 214 -33.11 -8.48 16.02
N ASN A 215 -32.91 -9.39 15.06
CA ASN A 215 -33.81 -10.50 14.79
C ASN A 215 -33.40 -11.77 15.58
N THR A 216 -32.10 -12.00 15.75
CA THR A 216 -31.58 -13.18 16.43
C THR A 216 -30.40 -12.82 17.32
N LEU A 217 -30.48 -13.22 18.60
CA LEU A 217 -29.43 -13.05 19.60
C LEU A 217 -29.01 -14.41 20.14
N VAL A 218 -27.70 -14.68 20.08
CA VAL A 218 -27.04 -15.83 20.69
C VAL A 218 -25.90 -15.29 21.57
N GLY A 219 -26.20 -14.96 22.83
CA GLY A 219 -25.20 -14.44 23.76
C GLY A 219 -25.79 -13.53 24.85
N SER A 220 -24.97 -12.65 25.39
CA SER A 220 -25.29 -11.85 26.58
C SER A 220 -25.48 -10.36 26.24
N ARG A 221 -26.51 -9.74 26.81
CA ARG A 221 -26.66 -8.28 26.82
C ARG A 221 -26.36 -7.73 28.20
N PHE A 222 -25.60 -6.64 28.24
CA PHE A 222 -25.31 -5.90 29.46
C PHE A 222 -25.97 -4.53 29.37
N SER A 223 -27.15 -4.34 29.95
CA SER A 223 -27.67 -2.98 30.18
C SER A 223 -26.81 -2.30 31.23
N CYS A 224 -26.13 -1.20 30.89
CA CYS A 224 -25.62 -0.29 31.91
C CYS A 224 -26.82 0.30 32.69
N LEU A 225 -26.77 0.18 34.03
CA LEU A 225 -27.63 0.87 34.98
C LEU A 225 -27.19 2.33 35.13
#